data_AF-A0A0K1PCA1-F1
#
_entry.id   AF-A0A0K1PCA1-F1
#
_cell.length_a   1.000
_cell.length_b   1.000
_cell.length_c   1.000
_cell.angle_alpha   90.00
_cell.angle_beta   90.00
_cell.angle_gamma   90.00
#
_symmetry.space_group_name_H-M   'P 1'
#
loop_
_entity.id
_entity.type
_entity.pdbx_description
1 polymer ?
#
loop_
_entity_poly.entity_id
_entity_poly.type
_entity_poly.pdbx_seq_one_letter_code
_entity_poly.pdbx_strand_id
1 'polypeptide(L)'
;MRGLLALLFVLLAAGPAQGARRFALVVGSNAGDRSEVQLRYAESDAERLARILRDVGDFEAQDVLLVTQADAESVRRALIGINARVRSEPGGALLFVYYSGHGDAESLHLGGTRLDMRELRDLVAGSPATARVLVIDSCRSGAITRIKGGSPGPAFRIAFDRPSAEGVAILTSSAAGEDSQESDSLGASIFTHYLASALLGAADHDGDGRVTLGEAFAYASERTLSASVSTAAGPQHPTYRFDLGGRDDLVLTQPVQAGRRMGILAFSEGGSWLVSEGGSRQSVVAEVTTDAKGARLALRPGSYSVIKRGRDFLLQGEISVTESATTQVEPGSLRRIDYAQVVRKGGTERASTWSAFVQSGVRGSLLELGGAFQMGVGIRFDLPLLAIEGRVGRSTSSTTGERLRIDTRELSLSLGALHAFDLGFFSLGAGVEAGGSWFDQAFHERQTPDRRSYGLQVGPLATIEAPLAGPLHLRIDGALLTYFLPGQGRTETPVTFRAGAGLGMFF
;
A
#
# COMPACT_ATOMS: atom_id res chain seq x y z
N MET A 1 -75.69 -33.19 7.86
CA MET A 1 -74.45 -32.70 8.51
C MET A 1 -73.26 -33.37 7.84
N ARG A 2 -72.38 -32.53 7.27
CA ARG A 2 -70.93 -32.73 7.06
C ARG A 2 -70.50 -33.79 6.03
N GLY A 3 -70.29 -33.30 4.81
CA GLY A 3 -69.38 -33.90 3.84
C GLY A 3 -67.93 -33.79 4.29
N LEU A 4 -67.15 -34.81 3.98
CA LEU A 4 -65.71 -34.88 4.24
C LEU A 4 -64.99 -34.81 2.89
N LEU A 5 -64.51 -33.62 2.54
CA LEU A 5 -63.56 -33.41 1.44
C LEU A 5 -62.19 -33.94 1.89
N ALA A 6 -61.66 -34.95 1.20
CA ALA A 6 -60.26 -35.33 1.31
C ALA A 6 -59.42 -34.33 0.50
N LEU A 7 -58.73 -33.43 1.21
CA LEU A 7 -57.77 -32.51 0.63
C LEU A 7 -56.45 -33.26 0.40
N LEU A 8 -56.14 -33.58 -0.86
CA LEU A 8 -54.86 -34.15 -1.25
C LEU A 8 -53.82 -33.01 -1.28
N PHE A 9 -52.98 -32.91 -0.25
CA PHE A 9 -51.83 -32.00 -0.24
C PHE A 9 -50.77 -32.53 -1.21
N VAL A 10 -50.70 -31.95 -2.40
CA VAL A 10 -49.54 -32.11 -3.29
C VAL A 10 -48.41 -31.27 -2.70
N LEU A 11 -47.50 -31.91 -1.95
CA LEU A 11 -46.19 -31.35 -1.67
C LEU A 11 -45.38 -31.33 -2.97
N LEU A 12 -45.47 -30.22 -3.70
CA LEU A 12 -44.44 -29.85 -4.66
C LEU A 12 -43.18 -29.52 -3.86
N ALA A 13 -42.26 -30.49 -3.79
CA ALA A 13 -40.88 -30.22 -3.41
C ALA A 13 -40.29 -29.30 -4.48
N ALA A 14 -40.37 -27.98 -4.28
CA ALA A 14 -39.51 -27.04 -4.94
C ALA A 14 -38.08 -27.35 -4.48
N GLY A 15 -37.33 -28.12 -5.29
CA GLY A 15 -35.89 -28.23 -5.12
C GLY A 15 -35.28 -26.83 -5.10
N PRO A 16 -34.16 -26.61 -4.40
CA PRO A 16 -33.51 -25.30 -4.41
C PRO A 16 -33.27 -24.91 -5.87
N ALA A 17 -33.66 -23.69 -6.24
CA ALA A 17 -33.29 -23.11 -7.52
C ALA A 17 -31.75 -23.07 -7.55
N GLN A 18 -31.14 -24.07 -8.17
CA GLN A 18 -29.69 -24.17 -8.27
C GLN A 18 -29.26 -23.02 -9.18
N GLY A 19 -28.48 -22.08 -8.64
CA GLY A 19 -27.91 -21.00 -9.43
C GLY A 19 -27.13 -21.56 -10.63
N ALA A 20 -26.97 -20.75 -11.68
CA ALA A 20 -26.19 -21.15 -12.85
C ALA A 20 -24.80 -21.63 -12.43
N ARG A 21 -24.41 -22.83 -12.86
CA ARG A 21 -23.14 -23.45 -12.47
C ARG A 21 -21.96 -22.62 -12.97
N ARG A 22 -20.90 -22.53 -12.17
CA ARG A 22 -19.77 -21.63 -12.43
C ARG A 22 -18.50 -22.45 -12.68
N PHE A 23 -17.86 -22.23 -13.83
CA PHE A 23 -16.61 -22.88 -14.22
C PHE A 23 -15.51 -21.84 -14.38
N ALA A 24 -14.32 -22.13 -13.89
CA ALA A 24 -13.17 -21.27 -14.06
C ALA A 24 -11.96 -21.98 -14.67
N LEU A 25 -11.28 -21.29 -15.58
CA LEU A 25 -9.90 -21.59 -15.96
C LEU A 25 -9.02 -20.44 -15.48
N VAL A 26 -8.06 -20.74 -14.62
CA VAL A 26 -7.16 -19.74 -14.04
C VAL A 26 -5.74 -20.13 -14.39
N VAL A 27 -5.07 -19.32 -15.20
CA VAL A 27 -3.76 -19.61 -15.77
C VAL A 27 -2.73 -18.61 -15.28
N GLY A 28 -1.60 -19.10 -14.80
CA GLY A 28 -0.44 -18.30 -14.46
C GLY A 28 0.81 -18.86 -15.13
N SER A 29 1.60 -17.99 -15.78
CA SER A 29 2.89 -18.37 -16.36
C SER A 29 3.94 -17.32 -16.06
N ASN A 30 4.89 -17.68 -15.19
CA ASN A 30 6.04 -16.82 -14.91
C ASN A 30 7.04 -16.80 -16.08
N ALA A 31 7.11 -17.89 -16.84
CA ALA A 31 8.03 -18.03 -17.97
C ALA A 31 7.33 -17.65 -19.29
N GLY A 32 7.94 -16.73 -20.05
CA GLY A 32 7.55 -16.36 -21.40
C GLY A 32 8.48 -16.95 -22.45
N ASP A 33 8.81 -16.16 -23.47
CA ASP A 33 9.83 -16.46 -24.46
C ASP A 33 11.25 -16.44 -23.85
N ARG A 34 12.21 -17.09 -24.52
CA ARG A 34 13.61 -17.17 -24.04
C ARG A 34 14.29 -15.80 -23.87
N SER A 35 13.81 -14.78 -24.57
CA SER A 35 14.33 -13.40 -24.47
C SER A 35 13.67 -12.58 -23.38
N GLU A 36 12.59 -13.08 -22.77
CA GLU A 36 11.84 -12.36 -21.75
C GLU A 36 12.40 -12.68 -20.36
N VAL A 37 12.41 -11.65 -19.49
CA VAL A 37 12.79 -11.81 -18.09
C VAL A 37 11.65 -12.50 -17.36
N GLN A 38 11.96 -13.56 -16.61
CA GLN A 38 10.98 -14.31 -15.84
C GLN A 38 10.24 -13.41 -14.83
N LEU A 39 8.91 -13.47 -14.86
CA LEU A 39 8.03 -12.81 -13.90
C LEU A 39 8.09 -13.50 -12.53
N ARG A 40 7.69 -12.78 -11.48
CA ARG A 40 7.76 -13.30 -10.10
C ARG A 40 6.42 -13.80 -9.58
N TYR A 41 5.32 -13.17 -9.98
CA TYR A 41 4.05 -13.27 -9.27
C TYR A 41 2.89 -13.82 -10.10
N ALA A 42 3.01 -13.99 -11.42
CA ALA A 42 1.92 -14.44 -12.29
C ALA A 42 1.29 -15.79 -11.85
N GLU A 43 2.11 -16.74 -11.40
CA GLU A 43 1.62 -18.01 -10.85
C GLU A 43 0.94 -17.85 -9.49
N SER A 44 1.51 -17.08 -8.57
CA SER A 44 0.89 -16.81 -7.26
C SER A 44 -0.40 -15.99 -7.36
N ASP A 45 -0.50 -15.13 -8.36
CA ASP A 45 -1.69 -14.35 -8.70
C ASP A 45 -2.82 -15.25 -9.19
N ALA A 46 -2.51 -16.16 -10.10
CA ALA A 46 -3.44 -17.20 -10.56
C ALA A 46 -3.92 -18.08 -9.39
N GLU A 47 -3.01 -18.53 -8.54
CA GLU A 47 -3.38 -19.30 -7.34
C GLU A 47 -4.29 -18.51 -6.39
N ARG A 48 -4.00 -17.23 -6.17
CA ARG A 48 -4.78 -16.35 -5.30
C ARG A 48 -6.18 -16.13 -5.84
N LEU A 49 -6.34 -15.84 -7.13
CA LEU A 49 -7.67 -15.70 -7.74
C LEU A 49 -8.44 -17.02 -7.73
N ALA A 50 -7.80 -18.16 -8.01
CA ALA A 50 -8.45 -19.47 -7.93
C ALA A 50 -8.95 -19.79 -6.51
N ARG A 51 -8.26 -19.31 -5.46
CA ARG A 51 -8.76 -19.39 -4.07
C ARG A 51 -9.97 -18.48 -3.86
N ILE A 52 -9.89 -17.22 -4.27
CA ILE A 52 -10.98 -16.24 -4.09
C ILE A 52 -12.26 -16.70 -4.79
N LEU A 53 -12.18 -17.20 -6.03
CA LEU A 53 -13.33 -17.71 -6.77
C LEU A 53 -14.03 -18.86 -6.03
N ARG A 54 -13.26 -19.75 -5.39
CA ARG A 54 -13.81 -20.84 -4.57
C ARG A 54 -14.40 -20.37 -3.26
N ASP A 55 -13.75 -19.39 -2.62
CA ASP A 55 -14.12 -18.96 -1.27
C ASP A 55 -15.34 -18.03 -1.28
N VAL A 56 -15.40 -17.08 -2.21
CA VAL A 56 -16.42 -16.02 -2.23
C VAL A 56 -17.17 -15.91 -3.57
N GLY A 57 -16.74 -16.67 -4.58
CA GLY A 57 -17.30 -16.62 -5.94
C GLY A 57 -18.32 -17.70 -6.25
N ASP A 58 -18.69 -18.58 -5.31
CA ASP A 58 -19.63 -19.69 -5.53
C ASP A 58 -19.17 -20.66 -6.65
N PHE A 59 -17.85 -20.78 -6.84
CA PHE A 59 -17.27 -21.79 -7.73
C PHE A 59 -16.95 -23.06 -6.93
N GLU A 60 -17.52 -24.18 -7.35
CA GLU A 60 -17.18 -25.49 -6.80
C GLU A 60 -15.71 -25.82 -7.06
N ALA A 61 -15.03 -26.45 -6.09
CA ALA A 61 -13.60 -26.73 -6.19
C ALA A 61 -13.23 -27.58 -7.42
N GLN A 62 -14.13 -28.47 -7.85
CA GLN A 62 -13.97 -29.32 -9.04
C GLN A 62 -14.20 -28.58 -10.37
N ASP A 63 -14.79 -27.39 -10.33
CA ASP A 63 -15.12 -26.57 -11.51
C ASP A 63 -14.12 -25.42 -11.69
N VAL A 64 -13.14 -25.27 -10.79
CA VAL A 64 -11.99 -24.35 -10.92
C VAL A 64 -10.74 -25.12 -11.33
N LEU A 65 -10.30 -24.93 -12.56
CA LEU A 65 -9.05 -25.51 -13.08
C LEU A 65 -7.93 -24.46 -13.02
N LEU A 66 -6.93 -24.71 -12.18
CA LEU A 66 -5.71 -23.91 -12.10
C LEU A 66 -4.62 -24.55 -12.98
N VAL A 67 -3.99 -23.76 -13.84
CA VAL A 67 -2.85 -24.17 -14.67
C VAL A 67 -1.68 -23.22 -14.40
N THR A 68 -0.68 -23.70 -13.68
CA THR A 68 0.61 -23.02 -13.47
C THR A 68 1.67 -23.61 -14.38
N GLN A 69 2.77 -22.89 -14.63
CA GLN A 69 3.83 -23.33 -15.56
C GLN A 69 3.24 -23.74 -16.93
N ALA A 70 2.26 -22.96 -17.39
CA ALA A 70 1.42 -23.32 -18.51
C ALA A 70 2.17 -23.24 -19.85
N ASP A 71 1.83 -24.16 -20.76
CA ASP A 71 2.11 -24.05 -22.20
C ASP A 71 0.81 -23.82 -22.99
N ALA A 72 0.93 -23.38 -24.24
CA ALA A 72 -0.23 -23.08 -25.09
C ALA A 72 -1.19 -24.27 -25.27
N GLU A 73 -0.67 -25.50 -25.32
CA GLU A 73 -1.47 -26.71 -25.52
C GLU A 73 -2.21 -27.13 -24.25
N SER A 74 -1.62 -26.91 -23.08
CA SER A 74 -2.24 -27.12 -21.78
C SER A 74 -3.45 -26.21 -21.59
N VAL A 75 -3.32 -24.93 -21.95
CA VAL A 75 -4.43 -23.94 -21.91
C VAL A 75 -5.52 -24.32 -22.90
N ARG A 76 -5.15 -24.70 -24.14
CA ARG A 76 -6.10 -25.15 -25.17
C ARG A 76 -6.91 -26.35 -24.70
N ARG A 77 -6.24 -27.40 -24.21
CA ARG A 77 -6.90 -28.62 -23.70
C ARG A 77 -7.79 -28.33 -22.50
N ALA A 78 -7.35 -27.46 -21.59
CA ALA A 78 -8.13 -27.02 -20.43
C ALA A 78 -9.44 -26.33 -20.84
N LEU A 79 -9.38 -25.36 -21.77
CA LEU A 79 -10.56 -24.69 -22.30
C LEU A 79 -11.52 -25.65 -23.01
N ILE A 80 -11.00 -26.53 -23.86
CA ILE A 80 -11.82 -27.54 -24.56
C ILE A 80 -12.52 -28.45 -23.54
N GLY A 81 -11.79 -28.93 -22.52
CA GLY A 81 -12.34 -29.78 -21.48
C GLY A 81 -13.43 -29.10 -20.66
N ILE A 82 -13.23 -27.84 -20.26
CA ILE A 82 -14.25 -27.05 -19.56
C ILE A 82 -15.47 -26.84 -20.46
N ASN A 83 -15.27 -26.46 -21.73
CA ASN A 83 -16.37 -26.25 -22.67
C ASN A 83 -17.20 -27.53 -22.91
N ALA A 84 -16.57 -28.71 -22.86
CA ALA A 84 -17.27 -29.99 -22.91
C ALA A 84 -18.16 -30.21 -21.68
N ARG A 85 -17.68 -29.87 -20.47
CA ARG A 85 -18.46 -29.94 -19.23
C ARG A 85 -19.61 -28.93 -19.21
N VAL A 86 -19.35 -27.69 -19.62
CA VAL A 86 -20.37 -26.64 -19.74
C VAL A 86 -21.51 -27.07 -20.65
N ARG A 87 -21.22 -27.78 -21.77
CA ARG A 87 -22.25 -28.28 -22.69
C ARG A 87 -23.22 -29.27 -22.04
N SER A 88 -22.79 -30.00 -21.01
CA SER A 88 -23.64 -30.94 -20.28
C SER A 88 -24.49 -30.29 -19.19
N GLU A 89 -24.40 -28.97 -18.97
CA GLU A 89 -25.14 -28.26 -17.92
C GLU A 89 -26.52 -27.75 -18.41
N PRO A 90 -27.64 -28.24 -17.86
CA PRO A 90 -28.98 -27.91 -18.33
C PRO A 90 -29.50 -26.53 -17.85
N GLY A 91 -28.84 -25.88 -16.88
CA GLY A 91 -29.30 -24.65 -16.22
C GLY A 91 -28.61 -23.36 -16.65
N GLY A 92 -27.81 -23.40 -17.73
CA GLY A 92 -26.90 -22.30 -18.06
C GLY A 92 -25.67 -22.28 -17.15
N ALA A 93 -24.62 -21.60 -17.60
CA ALA A 93 -23.34 -21.57 -16.88
C ALA A 93 -22.60 -20.24 -17.02
N LEU A 94 -21.77 -19.92 -16.04
CA LEU A 94 -20.74 -18.89 -16.13
C LEU A 94 -19.40 -19.55 -16.43
N LEU A 95 -18.69 -19.07 -17.45
CA LEU A 95 -17.29 -19.38 -17.69
C LEU A 95 -16.42 -18.18 -17.32
N PHE A 96 -15.53 -18.33 -16.34
CA PHE A 96 -14.54 -17.32 -15.98
C PHE A 96 -13.14 -17.78 -16.39
N VAL A 97 -12.48 -17.04 -17.27
CA VAL A 97 -11.12 -17.35 -17.73
C VAL A 97 -10.21 -16.22 -17.30
N TYR A 98 -9.14 -16.55 -16.60
CA TYR A 98 -8.11 -15.61 -16.18
C TYR A 98 -6.75 -16.08 -16.68
N TYR A 99 -5.97 -15.14 -17.19
CA TYR A 99 -4.58 -15.33 -17.53
C TYR A 99 -3.72 -14.24 -16.89
N SER A 100 -2.60 -14.63 -16.27
CA SER A 100 -1.51 -13.73 -15.94
C SER A 100 -0.18 -14.28 -16.45
N GLY A 101 0.62 -13.41 -17.04
CA GLY A 101 1.92 -13.75 -17.59
C GLY A 101 2.38 -12.82 -18.69
N HIS A 102 3.34 -13.27 -19.48
CA HIS A 102 3.82 -12.53 -20.65
C HIS A 102 2.81 -12.56 -21.79
N GLY A 103 2.83 -11.51 -22.61
CA GLY A 103 2.04 -11.44 -23.82
C GLY A 103 2.30 -10.14 -24.57
N ASP A 104 1.86 -10.12 -25.81
CA ASP A 104 1.86 -8.96 -26.68
C ASP A 104 0.46 -8.74 -27.28
N ALA A 105 0.36 -7.89 -28.32
CA ALA A 105 -0.90 -7.60 -28.97
C ALA A 105 -1.48 -8.81 -29.76
N GLU A 106 -0.66 -9.81 -30.07
CA GLU A 106 -1.01 -10.93 -30.95
C GLU A 106 -1.12 -12.26 -30.20
N SER A 107 -0.33 -12.48 -29.15
CA SER A 107 -0.25 -13.77 -28.47
C SER A 107 0.09 -13.69 -26.97
N LEU A 108 -0.32 -14.72 -26.23
CA LEU A 108 0.19 -15.02 -24.88
C LEU A 108 1.47 -15.83 -25.00
N HIS A 109 2.48 -15.52 -24.18
CA HIS A 109 3.75 -16.26 -24.17
C HIS A 109 3.80 -17.17 -22.94
N LEU A 110 3.90 -18.47 -23.18
CA LEU A 110 3.63 -19.55 -22.23
C LEU A 110 4.77 -20.57 -22.27
N GLY A 111 5.78 -20.39 -21.42
CA GLY A 111 6.88 -21.35 -21.28
C GLY A 111 7.64 -21.65 -22.59
N GLY A 112 7.87 -20.64 -23.43
CA GLY A 112 8.49 -20.78 -24.75
C GLY A 112 7.55 -21.24 -25.87
N THR A 113 6.24 -21.33 -25.60
CA THR A 113 5.19 -21.51 -26.61
C THR A 113 4.31 -20.26 -26.69
N ARG A 114 3.52 -20.12 -27.75
CA ARG A 114 2.64 -18.96 -27.94
C ARG A 114 1.20 -19.41 -28.21
N LEU A 115 0.23 -18.74 -27.60
CA LEU A 115 -1.21 -18.90 -27.88
C LEU A 115 -1.75 -17.62 -28.49
N ASP A 116 -2.30 -17.68 -29.70
CA ASP A 116 -2.84 -16.50 -30.39
C ASP A 116 -4.04 -15.91 -29.64
N MET A 117 -4.06 -14.58 -29.48
CA MET A 117 -5.10 -13.84 -28.74
C MET A 117 -6.48 -13.97 -29.39
N ARG A 118 -6.56 -14.02 -30.73
CA ARG A 118 -7.82 -14.26 -31.44
C ARG A 118 -8.28 -15.68 -31.19
N GLU A 119 -7.36 -16.64 -31.22
CA GLU A 119 -7.68 -18.03 -30.93
C GLU A 119 -8.26 -18.20 -29.51
N LEU A 120 -7.61 -17.63 -28.49
CA LEU A 120 -8.12 -17.62 -27.12
C LEU A 120 -9.50 -16.98 -27.04
N ARG A 121 -9.67 -15.79 -27.63
CA ARG A 121 -10.95 -15.08 -27.66
C ARG A 121 -12.05 -15.93 -28.29
N ASP A 122 -11.76 -16.57 -29.42
CA ASP A 122 -12.74 -17.35 -30.18
C ASP A 122 -13.10 -18.65 -29.42
N LEU A 123 -12.15 -19.29 -28.73
CA LEU A 123 -12.40 -20.43 -27.84
C LEU A 123 -13.31 -20.06 -26.65
N VAL A 124 -13.09 -18.89 -26.05
CA VAL A 124 -13.93 -18.40 -24.94
C VAL A 124 -15.31 -18.01 -25.46
N ALA A 125 -15.39 -17.16 -26.49
CA ALA A 125 -16.64 -16.72 -27.09
C ALA A 125 -17.49 -17.90 -27.59
N GLY A 126 -16.86 -18.91 -28.20
CA GLY A 126 -17.48 -20.14 -28.69
C GLY A 126 -17.88 -21.16 -27.61
N SER A 127 -17.60 -20.90 -26.33
CA SER A 127 -18.08 -21.73 -25.22
C SER A 127 -19.61 -21.89 -25.28
N PRO A 128 -20.22 -22.95 -24.72
CA PRO A 128 -21.68 -23.05 -24.56
C PRO A 128 -22.25 -22.27 -23.35
N ALA A 129 -21.39 -21.62 -22.55
CA ALA A 129 -21.82 -20.90 -21.35
C ALA A 129 -22.88 -19.82 -21.66
N THR A 130 -23.64 -19.38 -20.68
CA THR A 130 -24.59 -18.27 -20.86
C THR A 130 -23.85 -16.95 -20.73
N ALA A 131 -22.95 -16.83 -19.76
CA ALA A 131 -22.04 -15.70 -19.58
C ALA A 131 -20.58 -16.17 -19.62
N ARG A 132 -19.70 -15.38 -20.25
CA ARG A 132 -18.25 -15.59 -20.24
C ARG A 132 -17.56 -14.32 -19.77
N VAL A 133 -16.55 -14.49 -18.93
CA VAL A 133 -15.66 -13.42 -18.49
C VAL A 133 -14.24 -13.85 -18.83
N LEU A 134 -13.53 -13.04 -19.60
CA LEU A 134 -12.11 -13.23 -19.94
C LEU A 134 -11.31 -12.08 -19.35
N VAL A 135 -10.41 -12.40 -18.42
CA VAL A 135 -9.49 -11.44 -17.79
C VAL A 135 -8.07 -11.76 -18.25
N ILE A 136 -7.38 -10.77 -18.81
CA ILE A 136 -6.00 -10.90 -19.29
C ILE A 136 -5.14 -9.88 -18.57
N ASP A 137 -4.21 -10.38 -17.76
CA ASP A 137 -3.18 -9.61 -17.07
C ASP A 137 -1.83 -9.81 -17.75
N SER A 138 -1.61 -9.11 -18.85
CA SER A 138 -0.37 -9.14 -19.62
C SER A 138 -0.13 -7.82 -20.35
N CYS A 139 1.14 -7.50 -20.62
CA CYS A 139 1.51 -6.31 -21.38
C CYS A 139 0.77 -6.23 -22.73
N ARG A 140 0.37 -5.02 -23.13
CA ARG A 140 -0.21 -4.72 -24.45
C ARG A 140 -1.47 -5.54 -24.82
N SER A 141 -2.10 -6.18 -23.84
CA SER A 141 -3.29 -7.02 -24.01
C SER A 141 -4.53 -6.25 -24.47
N GLY A 142 -4.60 -4.93 -24.25
CA GLY A 142 -5.69 -4.06 -24.71
C GLY A 142 -5.89 -3.98 -26.24
N ALA A 143 -5.14 -4.74 -27.04
CA ALA A 143 -5.43 -4.92 -28.47
C ALA A 143 -6.71 -5.75 -28.67
N ILE A 144 -7.00 -6.68 -27.74
CA ILE A 144 -8.17 -7.56 -27.79
C ILE A 144 -9.50 -6.79 -27.66
N THR A 145 -9.47 -5.62 -27.01
CA THR A 145 -10.64 -4.76 -26.79
C THR A 145 -10.86 -3.73 -27.89
N ARG A 146 -9.91 -3.52 -28.82
CA ARG A 146 -10.04 -2.55 -29.93
C ARG A 146 -10.75 -3.12 -31.15
N ILE A 147 -11.68 -2.36 -31.70
CA ILE A 147 -12.20 -2.52 -33.08
C ILE A 147 -11.60 -1.39 -33.93
N LYS A 148 -11.28 -1.65 -35.20
CA LYS A 148 -10.89 -0.60 -36.16
C LYS A 148 -12.04 0.41 -36.30
N GLY A 149 -11.93 1.58 -35.69
CA GLY A 149 -12.87 2.70 -35.85
C GLY A 149 -13.86 2.97 -34.70
N GLY A 150 -13.68 2.40 -33.49
CA GLY A 150 -14.54 2.69 -32.33
C GLY A 150 -13.84 3.46 -31.21
N SER A 151 -14.53 4.41 -30.58
CA SER A 151 -14.11 5.15 -29.38
C SER A 151 -14.74 4.55 -28.11
N PRO A 152 -14.08 4.65 -26.92
CA PRO A 152 -14.68 4.24 -25.65
C PRO A 152 -15.97 5.03 -25.39
N GLY A 153 -17.09 4.31 -25.24
CA GLY A 153 -18.39 4.91 -24.91
C GLY A 153 -18.55 5.08 -23.39
N PRO A 154 -19.35 6.05 -22.94
CA PRO A 154 -19.73 6.16 -21.52
C PRO A 154 -20.49 4.91 -21.06
N ALA A 155 -20.53 4.64 -19.75
CA ALA A 155 -21.37 3.58 -19.19
C ALA A 155 -22.84 3.80 -19.60
N PHE A 156 -23.37 2.98 -20.51
CA PHE A 156 -24.74 3.13 -21.01
C PHE A 156 -25.65 1.98 -20.57
N ARG A 157 -26.89 2.38 -20.24
CA ARG A 157 -28.05 1.54 -19.89
C ARG A 157 -28.39 0.57 -21.02
N ILE A 158 -28.53 -0.71 -20.68
CA ILE A 158 -28.92 -1.79 -21.57
C ILE A 158 -30.45 -1.81 -21.75
N ALA A 159 -30.91 -2.06 -22.99
CA ALA A 159 -32.31 -2.26 -23.34
C ALA A 159 -32.76 -3.71 -23.03
N PHE A 160 -33.99 -3.85 -22.53
CA PHE A 160 -34.45 -4.98 -21.74
C PHE A 160 -35.15 -6.08 -22.54
N ASP A 161 -34.77 -7.35 -22.33
CA ASP A 161 -35.65 -8.50 -22.62
C ASP A 161 -35.38 -9.79 -21.79
N ARG A 162 -34.36 -9.84 -20.90
CA ARG A 162 -34.07 -11.01 -20.03
C ARG A 162 -33.53 -10.63 -18.64
N PRO A 163 -33.78 -11.45 -17.58
CA PRO A 163 -33.37 -11.15 -16.21
C PRO A 163 -31.88 -11.40 -15.87
N SER A 164 -31.18 -12.34 -16.52
CA SER A 164 -29.77 -12.66 -16.23
C SER A 164 -28.80 -12.11 -17.28
N ALA A 165 -27.58 -11.77 -16.87
CA ALA A 165 -26.51 -11.38 -17.80
C ALA A 165 -26.11 -12.54 -18.73
N GLU A 166 -26.17 -12.33 -20.05
CA GLU A 166 -25.78 -13.27 -21.10
C GLU A 166 -24.75 -12.61 -22.03
N GLY A 167 -23.73 -13.33 -22.49
CA GLY A 167 -22.76 -12.84 -23.47
C GLY A 167 -21.29 -12.97 -23.07
N VAL A 168 -20.45 -12.03 -23.52
CA VAL A 168 -18.99 -12.04 -23.30
C VAL A 168 -18.52 -10.71 -22.71
N ALA A 169 -17.80 -10.78 -21.60
CA ALA A 169 -17.03 -9.68 -21.04
C ALA A 169 -15.53 -9.97 -21.18
N ILE A 170 -14.76 -8.98 -21.62
CA ILE A 170 -13.30 -9.03 -21.70
C ILE A 170 -12.73 -7.88 -20.88
N LEU A 171 -11.76 -8.17 -20.02
CA LEU A 171 -11.06 -7.22 -19.16
C LEU A 171 -9.56 -7.39 -19.41
N THR A 172 -8.86 -6.28 -19.55
CA THR A 172 -7.40 -6.28 -19.71
C THR A 172 -6.76 -5.37 -18.68
N SER A 173 -5.62 -5.79 -18.15
CA SER A 173 -4.83 -5.04 -17.17
C SER A 173 -4.23 -3.75 -17.73
N SER A 174 -3.98 -3.65 -19.04
CA SER A 174 -3.44 -2.44 -19.67
C SER A 174 -4.04 -2.18 -21.05
N ALA A 175 -3.88 -0.94 -21.54
CA ALA A 175 -4.21 -0.57 -22.92
C ALA A 175 -3.17 -1.15 -23.90
N ALA A 176 -3.52 -1.30 -25.19
CA ALA A 176 -2.60 -1.96 -26.14
C ALA A 176 -1.25 -1.24 -26.40
N GLY A 177 -1.06 -0.03 -25.90
CA GLY A 177 0.21 0.71 -25.96
C GLY A 177 0.99 0.70 -24.65
N GLU A 178 0.46 0.07 -23.61
CA GLU A 178 0.95 0.17 -22.23
C GLU A 178 1.37 -1.19 -21.70
N ASP A 179 2.41 -1.18 -20.87
CA ASP A 179 2.91 -2.37 -20.21
C ASP A 179 2.11 -2.65 -18.93
N SER A 180 1.98 -3.93 -18.57
CA SER A 180 1.43 -4.35 -17.28
C SER A 180 2.56 -4.54 -16.28
N GLN A 181 2.32 -4.20 -15.02
CA GLN A 181 3.38 -4.07 -14.01
C GLN A 181 3.22 -5.02 -12.82
N GLU A 182 4.35 -5.56 -12.35
CA GLU A 182 4.48 -6.29 -11.08
C GLU A 182 5.02 -5.36 -9.98
N SER A 183 4.56 -5.56 -8.75
CA SER A 183 5.03 -4.81 -7.59
C SER A 183 5.56 -5.73 -6.50
N ASP A 184 6.83 -5.57 -6.14
CA ASP A 184 7.45 -6.28 -5.01
C ASP A 184 6.84 -5.88 -3.65
N SER A 185 6.32 -4.64 -3.53
CA SER A 185 5.68 -4.20 -2.29
C SER A 185 4.29 -4.79 -2.11
N LEU A 186 3.59 -5.10 -3.21
CA LEU A 186 2.30 -5.79 -3.19
C LEU A 186 2.43 -7.31 -3.25
N GLY A 187 3.56 -7.82 -3.75
CA GLY A 187 3.79 -9.24 -4.02
C GLY A 187 2.89 -9.80 -5.13
N ALA A 188 2.52 -8.97 -6.11
CA ALA A 188 1.53 -9.26 -7.15
C ALA A 188 1.65 -8.31 -8.35
N SER A 189 0.99 -8.65 -9.46
CA SER A 189 0.63 -7.65 -10.48
C SER A 189 -0.29 -6.58 -9.87
N ILE A 190 -0.08 -5.31 -10.24
CA ILE A 190 -0.88 -4.19 -9.73
C ILE A 190 -2.37 -4.40 -10.03
N PHE A 191 -2.72 -4.79 -11.26
CA PHE A 191 -4.11 -4.98 -11.66
C PHE A 191 -4.74 -6.18 -10.93
N THR A 192 -4.06 -7.33 -10.91
CA THR A 192 -4.57 -8.51 -10.22
C THR A 192 -4.71 -8.29 -8.72
N HIS A 193 -3.80 -7.54 -8.10
CA HIS A 193 -3.89 -7.17 -6.70
C HIS A 193 -5.21 -6.48 -6.36
N TYR A 194 -5.58 -5.46 -7.15
CA TYR A 194 -6.80 -4.70 -6.92
C TYR A 194 -8.07 -5.43 -7.37
N LEU A 195 -8.01 -6.23 -8.43
CA LEU A 195 -9.11 -7.12 -8.81
C LEU A 195 -9.42 -8.13 -7.68
N ALA A 196 -8.40 -8.75 -7.11
CA ALA A 196 -8.58 -9.67 -5.99
C ALA A 196 -9.13 -8.94 -4.75
N SER A 197 -8.66 -7.73 -4.45
CA SER A 197 -9.22 -6.92 -3.36
C SER A 197 -10.70 -6.59 -3.59
N ALA A 198 -11.07 -6.24 -4.83
CA ALA A 198 -12.43 -5.99 -5.23
C ALA A 198 -13.33 -7.22 -5.00
N LEU A 199 -12.91 -8.38 -5.50
CA LEU A 199 -13.62 -9.65 -5.35
C LEU A 199 -13.76 -10.12 -3.88
N LEU A 200 -12.89 -9.66 -2.98
CA LEU A 200 -13.01 -9.92 -1.54
C LEU A 200 -14.01 -8.99 -0.83
N GLY A 201 -14.54 -7.98 -1.53
CA GLY A 201 -15.55 -7.05 -1.01
C GLY A 201 -15.14 -5.57 -0.99
N ALA A 202 -13.90 -5.23 -1.37
CA ALA A 202 -13.46 -3.84 -1.37
C ALA A 202 -14.25 -2.95 -2.37
N ALA A 203 -14.88 -3.57 -3.36
CA ALA A 203 -15.64 -2.90 -4.42
C ALA A 203 -17.17 -2.92 -4.21
N ASP A 204 -17.67 -3.47 -3.10
CA ASP A 204 -19.10 -3.44 -2.72
C ASP A 204 -19.48 -2.00 -2.30
N HIS A 205 -19.75 -1.16 -3.30
CA HIS A 205 -19.96 0.27 -3.12
C HIS A 205 -21.38 0.60 -2.70
N ASP A 206 -22.37 -0.21 -3.11
CA ASP A 206 -23.77 -0.03 -2.76
C ASP A 206 -24.17 -0.73 -1.45
N GLY A 207 -23.30 -1.60 -0.92
CA GLY A 207 -23.45 -2.26 0.37
C GLY A 207 -24.45 -3.42 0.33
N ASP A 208 -24.77 -3.97 -0.84
CA ASP A 208 -25.70 -5.09 -0.99
C ASP A 208 -25.06 -6.46 -0.63
N GLY A 209 -23.74 -6.46 -0.37
CA GLY A 209 -22.97 -7.65 0.02
C GLY A 209 -22.49 -8.49 -1.16
N ARG A 210 -22.62 -7.98 -2.38
CA ARG A 210 -22.20 -8.61 -3.64
C ARG A 210 -21.17 -7.71 -4.32
N VAL A 211 -20.44 -8.31 -5.25
CA VAL A 211 -19.54 -7.57 -6.13
C VAL A 211 -19.84 -7.97 -7.55
N THR A 212 -20.33 -7.00 -8.31
CA THR A 212 -20.63 -7.12 -9.73
C THR A 212 -19.37 -6.97 -10.59
N LEU A 213 -19.47 -7.40 -11.85
CA LEU A 213 -18.39 -7.24 -12.84
C LEU A 213 -18.02 -5.77 -13.04
N GLY A 214 -19.01 -4.88 -13.12
CA GLY A 214 -18.82 -3.44 -13.24
C GLY A 214 -18.10 -2.84 -12.03
N GLU A 215 -18.53 -3.18 -10.82
CA GLU A 215 -17.87 -2.74 -9.58
C GLU A 215 -16.43 -3.25 -9.48
N ALA A 216 -16.22 -4.55 -9.74
CA ALA A 216 -14.90 -5.16 -9.69
C ALA A 216 -13.92 -4.47 -10.65
N PHE A 217 -14.38 -4.20 -11.88
CA PHE A 217 -13.56 -3.50 -12.87
C PHE A 217 -13.35 -2.03 -12.51
N ALA A 218 -14.39 -1.31 -12.07
CA ALA A 218 -14.28 0.09 -11.70
C ALA A 218 -13.25 0.28 -10.58
N TYR A 219 -13.34 -0.53 -9.52
CA TYR A 219 -12.38 -0.52 -8.41
C TYR A 219 -10.96 -0.88 -8.88
N ALA A 220 -10.81 -1.98 -9.62
CA ALA A 220 -9.50 -2.41 -10.10
C ALA A 220 -8.85 -1.36 -11.02
N SER A 221 -9.63 -0.73 -11.89
CA SER A 221 -9.14 0.30 -12.83
C SER A 221 -8.70 1.58 -12.13
N GLU A 222 -9.54 2.13 -11.24
CA GLU A 222 -9.21 3.34 -10.48
C GLU A 222 -7.93 3.14 -9.65
N ARG A 223 -7.84 2.02 -8.94
CA ARG A 223 -6.70 1.72 -8.07
C ARG A 223 -5.44 1.42 -8.86
N THR A 224 -5.54 0.69 -9.97
CA THR A 224 -4.39 0.43 -10.85
C THR A 224 -3.82 1.73 -11.40
N LEU A 225 -4.66 2.65 -11.88
CA LEU A 225 -4.22 3.95 -12.36
C LEU A 225 -3.55 4.76 -11.23
N SER A 226 -4.19 4.81 -10.06
CA SER A 226 -3.65 5.54 -8.90
C SER A 226 -2.31 5.01 -8.43
N ALA A 227 -2.10 3.69 -8.49
CA ALA A 227 -0.85 3.05 -8.04
C ALA A 227 0.26 3.10 -9.10
N SER A 228 -0.10 3.15 -10.39
CA SER A 228 0.88 3.13 -11.49
C SER A 228 1.37 4.51 -11.91
N VAL A 229 0.62 5.60 -11.65
CA VAL A 229 0.94 6.95 -12.13
C VAL A 229 2.32 7.47 -11.68
N SER A 230 2.79 7.04 -10.52
CA SER A 230 4.09 7.43 -9.92
C SER A 230 5.23 6.45 -10.25
N THR A 231 4.93 5.35 -10.94
CA THR A 231 5.92 4.33 -11.28
C THR A 231 6.82 4.78 -12.42
N ALA A 232 8.03 4.23 -12.50
CA ALA A 232 8.96 4.53 -13.58
C ALA A 232 8.46 4.08 -14.97
N ALA A 233 7.58 3.07 -15.01
CA ALA A 233 6.97 2.58 -16.24
C ALA A 233 5.79 3.45 -16.72
N GLY A 234 5.31 4.37 -15.88
CA GLY A 234 4.20 5.27 -16.19
C GLY A 234 2.82 4.69 -15.85
N PRO A 235 1.74 5.42 -16.16
CA PRO A 235 0.38 5.00 -15.84
C PRO A 235 -0.04 3.76 -16.63
N GLN A 236 -0.81 2.90 -15.98
CA GLN A 236 -1.43 1.71 -16.55
C GLN A 236 -2.95 1.91 -16.53
N HIS A 237 -3.58 1.81 -17.71
CA HIS A 237 -5.02 1.95 -17.89
C HIS A 237 -5.66 0.61 -18.25
N PRO A 238 -6.26 -0.11 -17.29
CA PRO A 238 -7.07 -1.29 -17.60
C PRO A 238 -8.18 -0.96 -18.59
N THR A 239 -8.45 -1.86 -19.54
CA THR A 239 -9.50 -1.68 -20.54
C THR A 239 -10.53 -2.79 -20.44
N TYR A 240 -11.73 -2.55 -20.96
CA TYR A 240 -12.81 -3.52 -20.93
C TYR A 240 -13.61 -3.50 -22.23
N ARG A 241 -14.28 -4.62 -22.50
CA ARG A 241 -15.33 -4.75 -23.50
C ARG A 241 -16.43 -5.61 -22.93
N PHE A 242 -17.61 -5.02 -22.75
CA PHE A 242 -18.81 -5.74 -22.34
C PHE A 242 -19.74 -5.91 -23.53
N ASP A 243 -19.92 -7.15 -23.94
CA ASP A 243 -20.97 -7.58 -24.86
C ASP A 243 -21.91 -8.50 -24.06
N LEU A 244 -22.42 -7.94 -22.95
CA LEU A 244 -23.37 -8.59 -22.05
C LEU A 244 -24.74 -7.97 -22.27
N GLY A 245 -25.75 -8.79 -22.53
CA GLY A 245 -27.17 -8.43 -22.49
C GLY A 245 -27.82 -8.92 -21.20
N GLY A 246 -28.90 -8.27 -20.76
CA GLY A 246 -29.59 -8.62 -19.51
C GLY A 246 -29.90 -7.37 -18.69
N ARG A 247 -30.82 -7.49 -17.72
CA ARG A 247 -31.26 -6.37 -16.88
C ARG A 247 -30.27 -6.01 -15.77
N ASP A 248 -29.59 -7.02 -15.23
CA ASP A 248 -28.74 -6.90 -14.05
C ASP A 248 -27.28 -7.16 -14.43
N ASP A 249 -26.34 -6.47 -13.76
CA ASP A 249 -24.90 -6.71 -13.93
C ASP A 249 -24.51 -8.10 -13.39
N LEU A 250 -23.47 -8.69 -13.96
CA LEU A 250 -23.03 -10.04 -13.61
C LEU A 250 -22.36 -10.04 -12.23
N VAL A 251 -23.02 -10.65 -11.23
CA VAL A 251 -22.45 -10.86 -9.89
C VAL A 251 -21.30 -11.86 -9.95
N LEU A 252 -20.07 -11.41 -9.69
CA LEU A 252 -18.89 -12.28 -9.67
C LEU A 252 -18.72 -12.97 -8.31
N THR A 253 -18.88 -12.22 -7.21
CA THR A 253 -18.68 -12.73 -5.85
C THR A 253 -19.74 -12.22 -4.89
N GLN A 254 -19.91 -12.92 -3.77
CA GLN A 254 -20.84 -12.57 -2.70
C GLN A 254 -20.12 -12.63 -1.35
N PRO A 255 -19.17 -11.72 -1.07
CA PRO A 255 -18.28 -11.80 0.10
C PRO A 255 -19.03 -11.90 1.42
N VAL A 256 -20.13 -11.17 1.57
CA VAL A 256 -20.94 -11.16 2.81
C VAL A 256 -21.78 -12.44 2.97
N GLN A 257 -22.03 -13.16 1.88
CA GLN A 257 -22.82 -14.41 1.86
C GLN A 257 -21.96 -15.66 1.69
N ALA A 258 -20.62 -15.54 1.67
CA ALA A 258 -19.63 -16.55 1.30
C ALA A 258 -19.55 -17.80 2.22
N GLY A 259 -20.63 -18.12 2.91
CA GLY A 259 -20.81 -19.38 3.62
C GLY A 259 -20.10 -19.43 4.97
N ARG A 260 -20.28 -20.56 5.63
CA ARG A 260 -19.90 -20.73 7.04
C ARG A 260 -18.40 -20.66 7.31
N ARG A 261 -17.56 -20.69 6.26
CA ARG A 261 -16.09 -20.83 6.31
C ARG A 261 -15.30 -19.52 6.26
N MET A 262 -15.96 -18.41 5.97
CA MET A 262 -15.33 -17.09 5.91
C MET A 262 -15.70 -16.28 7.15
N GLY A 263 -14.81 -15.36 7.56
CA GLY A 263 -15.12 -14.28 8.49
C GLY A 263 -15.17 -12.95 7.75
N ILE A 264 -15.87 -11.98 8.32
CA ILE A 264 -15.99 -10.63 7.75
C ILE A 264 -15.17 -9.67 8.60
N LEU A 265 -14.25 -8.95 7.95
CA LEU A 265 -13.59 -7.79 8.54
C LEU A 265 -14.34 -6.53 8.12
N ALA A 266 -14.92 -5.82 9.07
CA ALA A 266 -15.72 -4.62 8.81
C ALA A 266 -15.01 -3.36 9.34
N PHE A 267 -14.86 -2.34 8.50
CA PHE A 267 -14.16 -1.11 8.85
C PHE A 267 -15.16 -0.05 9.36
N SER A 268 -14.99 0.42 10.59
CA SER A 268 -15.94 1.36 11.21
C SER A 268 -15.88 2.77 10.61
N GLU A 269 -14.82 3.09 9.87
CA GLU A 269 -14.58 4.38 9.23
C GLU A 269 -14.06 4.20 7.80
N GLY A 270 -14.40 5.17 6.94
CA GLY A 270 -13.75 5.32 5.63
C GLY A 270 -12.27 5.67 5.75
N GLY A 271 -11.57 5.54 4.63
CA GLY A 271 -10.14 5.75 4.48
C GLY A 271 -9.46 4.60 3.74
N SER A 272 -8.13 4.67 3.68
CA SER A 272 -7.29 3.62 3.07
C SER A 272 -6.78 2.66 4.11
N TRP A 273 -7.14 1.39 3.94
CA TRP A 273 -6.82 0.28 4.80
C TRP A 273 -6.00 -0.76 4.01
N LEU A 274 -4.93 -1.23 4.63
CA LEU A 274 -4.10 -2.31 4.13
C LEU A 274 -4.25 -3.51 5.07
N VAL A 275 -4.56 -4.67 4.52
CA VAL A 275 -4.70 -5.92 5.27
C VAL A 275 -3.64 -6.90 4.78
N SER A 276 -2.83 -7.41 5.71
CA SER A 276 -1.77 -8.40 5.44
C SER A 276 -1.92 -9.61 6.34
N GLU A 277 -1.42 -10.77 5.92
CA GLU A 277 -1.40 -11.96 6.80
C GLU A 277 -0.55 -11.70 8.05
N GLY A 278 -1.00 -12.22 9.19
CA GLY A 278 -0.34 -12.05 10.49
C GLY A 278 1.10 -12.56 10.46
N GLY A 279 2.02 -11.76 11.00
CA GLY A 279 3.45 -12.10 11.04
C GLY A 279 4.26 -11.75 9.80
N SER A 280 3.64 -11.30 8.70
CA SER A 280 4.35 -10.79 7.51
C SER A 280 3.70 -9.52 6.96
N ARG A 281 4.43 -8.40 7.01
CA ARG A 281 4.01 -7.14 6.37
C ARG A 281 4.12 -7.16 4.84
N GLN A 282 4.75 -8.18 4.26
CA GLN A 282 4.99 -8.28 2.82
C GLN A 282 3.94 -9.12 2.09
N SER A 283 3.08 -9.84 2.81
CA SER A 283 1.98 -10.59 2.19
C SER A 283 0.69 -9.79 2.28
N VAL A 284 0.51 -8.84 1.35
CA VAL A 284 -0.70 -8.02 1.32
C VAL A 284 -1.86 -8.85 0.77
N VAL A 285 -2.89 -9.03 1.60
CA VAL A 285 -4.09 -9.81 1.28
C VAL A 285 -5.13 -8.96 0.59
N ALA A 286 -5.29 -7.71 0.98
CA ALA A 286 -6.22 -6.78 0.33
C ALA A 286 -5.90 -5.32 0.67
N GLU A 287 -6.20 -4.44 -0.27
CA GLU A 287 -6.29 -3.00 -0.04
C GLU A 287 -7.74 -2.56 -0.18
N VAL A 288 -8.23 -1.81 0.81
CA VAL A 288 -9.58 -1.24 0.84
C VAL A 288 -9.45 0.25 0.94
N THR A 289 -9.95 0.97 -0.04
CA THR A 289 -10.10 2.42 0.07
C THR A 289 -11.54 2.79 -0.26
N THR A 290 -12.22 3.36 0.72
CA THR A 290 -13.62 3.75 0.62
C THR A 290 -13.86 5.05 1.39
N ASP A 291 -14.75 5.89 0.86
CA ASP A 291 -15.27 7.05 1.59
C ASP A 291 -16.47 6.67 2.48
N ALA A 292 -17.07 5.51 2.21
CA ALA A 292 -18.21 5.01 2.96
C ALA A 292 -17.79 4.36 4.27
N LYS A 293 -18.63 4.49 5.30
CA LYS A 293 -18.49 3.71 6.53
C LYS A 293 -18.96 2.29 6.28
N GLY A 294 -18.26 1.32 6.87
CA GLY A 294 -18.72 -0.06 6.89
C GLY A 294 -18.32 -0.90 5.68
N ALA A 295 -17.24 -0.56 4.96
CA ALA A 295 -16.66 -1.48 3.98
C ALA A 295 -16.32 -2.82 4.64
N ARG A 296 -16.48 -3.90 3.87
CA ARG A 296 -16.35 -5.27 4.34
C ARG A 296 -15.37 -6.03 3.47
N LEU A 297 -14.56 -6.85 4.11
CA LEU A 297 -13.74 -7.85 3.44
C LEU A 297 -14.09 -9.23 3.97
N ALA A 298 -14.35 -10.17 3.07
CA ALA A 298 -14.41 -11.58 3.42
C ALA A 298 -13.00 -12.16 3.45
N LEU A 299 -12.60 -12.71 4.59
CA LEU A 299 -11.29 -13.31 4.78
C LEU A 299 -11.43 -14.69 5.41
N ARG A 300 -10.45 -15.57 5.17
CA ARG A 300 -10.39 -16.84 5.88
C ARG A 300 -10.14 -16.59 7.37
N PRO A 301 -10.52 -17.52 8.26
CA PRO A 301 -10.15 -17.44 9.66
C PRO A 301 -8.62 -17.42 9.81
N GLY A 302 -8.10 -16.48 10.59
CA GLY A 302 -6.67 -16.26 10.71
C GLY A 302 -6.32 -14.97 11.46
N SER A 303 -5.02 -14.75 11.69
CA SER A 303 -4.52 -13.48 12.22
C SER A 303 -4.11 -12.58 11.05
N TYR A 304 -4.42 -11.29 11.15
CA TYR A 304 -4.14 -10.30 10.12
C TYR A 304 -3.58 -9.01 10.73
N SER A 305 -2.55 -8.44 10.12
CA SER A 305 -2.11 -7.08 10.41
C SER A 305 -2.94 -6.11 9.59
N VAL A 306 -3.56 -5.13 10.26
CA VAL A 306 -4.31 -4.05 9.60
C VAL A 306 -3.59 -2.73 9.81
N ILE A 307 -3.44 -1.98 8.72
CA ILE A 307 -2.85 -0.64 8.72
C ILE A 307 -3.86 0.34 8.11
N LYS A 308 -4.25 1.38 8.86
CA LYS A 308 -4.99 2.53 8.32
C LYS A 308 -4.00 3.65 7.98
N ARG A 309 -4.05 4.15 6.75
CA ARG A 309 -3.27 5.34 6.36
C ARG A 309 -4.02 6.61 6.76
N GLY A 310 -3.41 7.41 7.62
CA GLY A 310 -3.81 8.78 7.92
C GLY A 310 -2.93 9.79 7.20
N ARG A 311 -3.25 11.08 7.33
CA ARG A 311 -2.50 12.18 6.70
C ARG A 311 -1.07 12.29 7.23
N ASP A 312 -0.92 12.24 8.56
CA ASP A 312 0.37 12.48 9.25
C ASP A 312 0.80 11.31 10.14
N PHE A 313 0.03 10.23 10.17
CA PHE A 313 0.31 9.02 10.95
C PHE A 313 -0.30 7.79 10.28
N LEU A 314 0.18 6.62 10.69
CA LEU A 314 -0.45 5.33 10.43
C LEU A 314 -1.10 4.80 11.72
N LEU A 315 -2.19 4.06 11.58
CA LEU A 315 -2.70 3.23 12.67
C LEU A 315 -2.41 1.77 12.31
N GLN A 316 -1.85 1.00 13.25
CA GLN A 316 -1.55 -0.42 13.03
C GLN A 316 -2.04 -1.26 14.19
N GLY A 317 -2.59 -2.44 13.90
CA GLY A 317 -2.94 -3.45 14.90
C GLY A 317 -3.03 -4.84 14.28
N GLU A 318 -3.03 -5.86 15.15
CA GLU A 318 -3.27 -7.25 14.77
C GLU A 318 -4.73 -7.59 15.10
N ILE A 319 -5.40 -8.28 14.18
CA ILE A 319 -6.81 -8.62 14.26
C ILE A 319 -6.98 -10.10 13.93
N SER A 320 -7.72 -10.82 14.75
CA SER A 320 -8.08 -12.20 14.49
C SER A 320 -9.46 -12.27 13.84
N VAL A 321 -9.52 -12.82 12.63
CA VAL A 321 -10.77 -13.11 11.92
C VAL A 321 -11.19 -14.53 12.27
N THR A 322 -12.44 -14.69 12.70
CA THR A 322 -13.03 -16.00 13.04
C THR A 322 -14.11 -16.39 12.05
N GLU A 323 -14.29 -17.69 11.87
CA GLU A 323 -15.30 -18.28 10.98
C GLU A 323 -16.72 -17.78 11.30
N SER A 324 -17.51 -17.45 10.27
CA SER A 324 -18.91 -16.98 10.39
C SER A 324 -19.13 -15.75 11.28
N ALA A 325 -18.09 -15.00 11.63
CA ALA A 325 -18.21 -13.84 12.49
C ALA A 325 -17.79 -12.56 11.76
N THR A 326 -18.40 -11.45 12.17
CA THR A 326 -17.97 -10.11 11.76
C THR A 326 -17.08 -9.52 12.84
N THR A 327 -15.82 -9.26 12.51
CA THR A 327 -14.86 -8.57 13.35
C THR A 327 -14.83 -7.10 12.95
N GLN A 328 -15.17 -6.22 13.88
CA GLN A 328 -15.12 -4.78 13.66
C GLN A 328 -13.71 -4.25 13.88
N VAL A 329 -13.24 -3.46 12.92
CA VAL A 329 -11.96 -2.74 13.02
C VAL A 329 -12.25 -1.31 13.41
N GLU A 330 -12.02 -1.02 14.69
CA GLU A 330 -12.16 0.33 15.23
C GLU A 330 -10.79 1.02 15.28
N PRO A 331 -10.60 2.20 14.65
CA PRO A 331 -9.36 2.96 14.71
C PRO A 331 -8.81 3.18 16.11
N GLY A 332 -9.68 3.33 17.12
CA GLY A 332 -9.29 3.52 18.52
C GLY A 332 -8.61 2.30 19.16
N SER A 333 -8.79 1.11 18.60
CA SER A 333 -8.10 -0.12 19.03
C SER A 333 -6.70 -0.28 18.45
N LEU A 334 -6.35 0.55 17.45
CA LEU A 334 -5.10 0.46 16.72
C LEU A 334 -4.05 1.39 17.30
N ARG A 335 -2.78 0.95 17.26
CA ARG A 335 -1.66 1.75 17.71
C ARG A 335 -1.28 2.79 16.66
N ARG A 336 -1.21 4.06 17.06
CA ARG A 336 -0.64 5.13 16.24
C ARG A 336 0.87 4.99 16.06
N ILE A 337 1.33 5.13 14.82
CA ILE A 337 2.74 5.15 14.42
C ILE A 337 2.94 6.41 13.57
N ASP A 338 3.82 7.31 13.99
CA ASP A 338 4.11 8.53 13.23
C ASP A 338 4.99 8.21 12.01
N TYR A 339 4.74 8.90 10.88
CA TYR A 339 5.42 8.59 9.61
C TYR A 339 6.95 8.65 9.69
N ALA A 340 7.52 9.49 10.57
CA ALA A 340 8.97 9.53 10.78
C ALA A 340 9.57 8.17 11.16
N GLN A 341 8.87 7.37 11.96
CA GLN A 341 9.28 6.01 12.30
C GLN A 341 9.08 5.02 11.15
N VAL A 342 8.20 5.33 10.20
CA VAL A 342 7.86 4.46 9.06
C VAL A 342 8.83 4.67 7.90
N VAL A 343 9.17 5.93 7.59
CA VAL A 343 10.20 6.29 6.59
C VAL A 343 11.54 5.66 6.96
N ARG A 344 11.94 5.74 8.23
CA ARG A 344 13.20 5.15 8.74
C ARG A 344 13.22 3.62 8.71
N LYS A 345 12.05 2.97 8.67
CA LYS A 345 11.92 1.51 8.57
C LYS A 345 11.75 1.00 7.14
N GLY A 346 11.75 1.89 6.14
CA GLY A 346 11.76 1.53 4.71
C GLY A 346 10.46 0.93 4.17
N GLY A 347 9.31 1.22 4.79
CA GLY A 347 8.03 0.56 4.50
C GLY A 347 6.98 1.36 3.71
N THR A 348 7.32 2.53 3.15
CA THR A 348 6.35 3.42 2.47
C THR A 348 6.94 4.13 1.26
N GLU A 349 6.09 4.54 0.32
CA GLU A 349 6.45 5.38 -0.84
C GLU A 349 7.01 6.77 -0.45
N ARG A 350 6.68 7.28 0.75
CA ARG A 350 7.18 8.57 1.22
C ARG A 350 8.67 8.42 1.57
N ALA A 351 9.54 9.00 0.74
CA ALA A 351 10.99 8.91 0.87
C ALA A 351 11.61 9.88 1.89
N SER A 352 10.84 10.84 2.42
CA SER A 352 11.31 11.78 3.44
C SER A 352 10.17 12.38 4.28
N THR A 353 10.48 12.74 5.52
CA THR A 353 9.67 13.65 6.36
C THR A 353 10.58 14.71 6.94
N TRP A 354 10.01 15.81 7.43
CA TRP A 354 10.79 16.84 8.11
C TRP A 354 10.12 17.25 9.42
N SER A 355 10.92 17.77 10.34
CA SER A 355 10.46 18.33 11.60
C SER A 355 11.14 19.65 11.88
N ALA A 356 10.45 20.51 12.62
CA ALA A 356 11.05 21.70 13.23
C ALA A 356 11.04 21.55 14.74
N PHE A 357 12.08 22.04 15.41
CA PHE A 357 12.20 21.95 16.86
C PHE A 357 12.74 23.23 17.50
N VAL A 358 12.39 23.42 18.77
CA VAL A 358 12.91 24.45 19.66
C VAL A 358 13.48 23.76 20.89
N GLN A 359 14.63 24.23 21.36
CA GLN A 359 15.33 23.63 22.50
C GLN A 359 15.99 24.71 23.38
N SER A 360 16.18 24.35 24.65
CA SER A 360 17.02 25.09 25.58
C SER A 360 17.95 24.13 26.31
N GLY A 361 19.04 24.66 26.85
CA GLY A 361 20.01 23.82 27.52
C GLY A 361 21.24 24.57 27.99
N VAL A 362 22.32 23.82 28.16
CA VAL A 362 23.60 24.34 28.63
C VAL A 362 24.75 23.87 27.75
N ARG A 363 25.73 24.76 27.59
CA ARG A 363 27.07 24.44 27.08
C ARG A 363 28.03 24.49 28.28
N GLY A 364 28.92 23.50 28.36
CA GLY A 364 30.00 23.50 29.33
C GLY A 364 30.96 24.69 29.15
N SER A 365 31.95 24.75 30.03
CA SER A 365 32.98 25.79 29.96
C SER A 365 33.75 25.73 28.64
N LEU A 366 34.03 26.89 28.08
CA LEU A 366 34.83 27.05 26.86
C LEU A 366 35.96 28.02 27.17
N LEU A 367 37.16 27.49 27.43
CA LEU A 367 38.31 28.28 27.91
C LEU A 367 37.89 29.17 29.11
N GLU A 368 38.18 30.48 29.04
CA GLU A 368 37.82 31.49 30.05
C GLU A 368 36.38 31.99 29.95
N LEU A 369 35.60 31.53 28.96
CA LEU A 369 34.24 32.02 28.72
C LEU A 369 33.21 31.42 29.68
N GLY A 370 33.58 30.35 30.39
CA GLY A 370 32.71 29.65 31.32
C GLY A 370 31.52 28.95 30.64
N GLY A 371 30.63 28.40 31.47
CA GLY A 371 29.42 27.72 31.01
C GLY A 371 28.38 28.71 30.49
N ALA A 372 27.63 28.31 29.47
CA ALA A 372 26.62 29.16 28.85
C ALA A 372 25.23 28.51 28.90
N PHE A 373 24.21 29.33 29.13
CA PHE A 373 22.84 28.95 28.81
C PHE A 373 22.64 29.11 27.30
N GLN A 374 21.94 28.16 26.68
CA GLN A 374 21.68 28.17 25.25
C GLN A 374 20.20 28.00 24.94
N MET A 375 19.78 28.61 23.84
CA MET A 375 18.50 28.37 23.19
C MET A 375 18.75 28.15 21.70
N GLY A 376 17.97 27.30 21.06
CA GLY A 376 18.12 27.07 19.63
C GLY A 376 16.84 26.63 18.96
N VAL A 377 16.83 26.83 17.65
CA VAL A 377 15.80 26.32 16.75
C VAL A 377 16.46 25.52 15.65
N GLY A 378 15.78 24.52 15.11
CA GLY A 378 16.33 23.73 14.02
C GLY A 378 15.27 23.03 13.20
N ILE A 379 15.72 22.52 12.06
CA ILE A 379 14.94 21.75 11.11
C ILE A 379 15.70 20.45 10.86
N ARG A 380 14.98 19.34 10.85
CA ARG A 380 15.52 18.00 10.57
C ARG A 380 14.76 17.37 9.42
N PHE A 381 15.47 16.74 8.51
CA PHE A 381 14.95 15.90 7.44
C PHE A 381 15.31 14.45 7.73
N ASP A 382 14.33 13.57 7.86
CA ASP A 382 14.52 12.13 8.04
C ASP A 382 14.44 11.41 6.69
N LEU A 383 15.54 10.80 6.26
CA LEU A 383 15.64 9.91 5.09
C LEU A 383 15.73 8.45 5.57
N PRO A 384 15.59 7.43 4.69
CA PRO A 384 15.56 6.03 5.10
C PRO A 384 16.82 5.55 5.84
N LEU A 385 18.00 6.08 5.51
CA LEU A 385 19.28 5.67 6.10
C LEU A 385 19.91 6.71 7.02
N LEU A 386 19.53 7.98 6.89
CA LEU A 386 20.20 9.11 7.55
C LEU A 386 19.22 10.26 7.76
N ALA A 387 19.33 10.95 8.88
CA ALA A 387 18.67 12.23 9.10
C ALA A 387 19.69 13.37 9.03
N ILE A 388 19.31 14.47 8.38
CA ILE A 388 20.10 15.69 8.24
C ILE A 388 19.41 16.79 9.05
N GLU A 389 20.16 17.47 9.90
CA GLU A 389 19.63 18.49 10.80
C GLU A 389 20.40 19.79 10.67
N GLY A 390 19.70 20.90 10.44
CA GLY A 390 20.24 22.26 10.52
C GLY A 390 19.76 22.95 11.79
N ARG A 391 20.66 23.68 12.47
CA ARG A 391 20.36 24.34 13.75
C ARG A 391 20.98 25.71 13.84
N VAL A 392 20.22 26.65 14.39
CA VAL A 392 20.70 27.97 14.81
C VAL A 392 20.55 28.08 16.33
N GLY A 393 21.65 28.39 17.01
CA GLY A 393 21.70 28.50 18.47
C GLY A 393 22.19 29.86 18.92
N ARG A 394 21.67 30.33 20.05
CA ARG A 394 22.18 31.50 20.79
C ARG A 394 22.58 31.07 22.19
N SER A 395 23.81 31.37 22.58
CA SER A 395 24.31 31.12 23.93
C SER A 395 24.67 32.43 24.64
N THR A 396 24.49 32.47 25.95
CA THR A 396 24.89 33.59 26.80
C THR A 396 25.59 33.08 28.04
N SER A 397 26.71 33.72 28.39
CA SER A 397 27.51 33.41 29.58
C SER A 397 28.04 34.69 30.20
N SER A 398 28.19 34.69 31.52
CA SER A 398 28.83 35.75 32.29
C SER A 398 29.81 35.09 33.25
N THR A 399 31.09 35.36 33.09
CA THR A 399 32.15 34.73 33.88
C THR A 399 32.96 35.83 34.56
N THR A 400 33.24 35.63 35.85
CA THR A 400 34.08 36.53 36.65
C THR A 400 35.36 35.77 37.00
N GLY A 401 36.47 36.19 36.43
CA GLY A 401 37.81 35.70 36.79
C GLY A 401 38.38 36.45 38.00
N GLU A 402 39.66 36.22 38.32
CA GLU A 402 40.33 36.87 39.46
C GLU A 402 40.42 38.40 39.35
N ARG A 403 40.34 38.96 38.13
CA ARG A 403 40.46 40.42 37.88
C ARG A 403 39.45 41.00 36.88
N LEU A 404 38.78 40.18 36.08
CA LEU A 404 38.01 40.61 34.91
C LEU A 404 36.64 39.91 34.84
N ARG A 405 35.58 40.68 34.57
CA ARG A 405 34.25 40.14 34.23
C ARG A 405 34.03 40.19 32.73
N ILE A 406 33.67 39.05 32.15
CA ILE A 406 33.45 38.87 30.71
C ILE A 406 32.00 38.44 30.49
N ASP A 407 31.26 39.22 29.72
CA ASP A 407 29.94 38.84 29.21
C ASP A 407 30.09 38.39 27.76
N THR A 408 29.72 37.14 27.46
CA THR A 408 29.84 36.55 26.13
C THR A 408 28.47 36.19 25.56
N ARG A 409 28.23 36.60 24.32
CA ARG A 409 27.10 36.19 23.48
C ARG A 409 27.63 35.38 22.31
N GLU A 410 27.10 34.18 22.12
CA GLU A 410 27.44 33.28 21.02
C GLU A 410 26.24 33.14 20.09
N LEU A 411 26.46 33.25 18.78
CA LEU A 411 25.52 32.84 17.75
C LEU A 411 26.15 31.69 16.97
N SER A 412 25.47 30.55 16.92
CA SER A 412 25.97 29.33 16.26
C SER A 412 25.05 28.90 15.13
N LEU A 413 25.66 28.36 14.07
CA LEU A 413 24.99 27.67 12.97
C LEU A 413 25.67 26.31 12.81
N SER A 414 24.91 25.22 12.87
CA SER A 414 25.42 23.87 12.73
C SER A 414 24.58 23.00 11.80
N LEU A 415 25.26 22.06 11.15
CA LEU A 415 24.68 21.00 10.36
C LEU A 415 25.09 19.65 10.96
N GLY A 416 24.11 18.77 11.16
CA GLY A 416 24.29 17.43 11.71
C GLY A 416 23.80 16.35 10.77
N ALA A 417 24.45 15.19 10.84
CA ALA A 417 24.05 13.97 10.16
C ALA A 417 24.00 12.86 11.21
N LEU A 418 22.84 12.24 11.39
CA LEU A 418 22.62 11.20 12.40
C LEU A 418 21.83 10.02 11.84
N HIS A 419 22.18 8.83 12.31
CA HIS A 419 21.37 7.64 12.12
C HIS A 419 20.45 7.48 13.33
N ALA A 420 19.18 7.15 13.10
CA ALA A 420 18.18 7.02 14.16
C ALA A 420 17.68 5.57 14.27
N PHE A 421 17.75 5.05 15.49
CA PHE A 421 17.33 3.72 15.88
C PHE A 421 15.98 3.80 16.62
N ASP A 422 14.91 3.25 16.04
CA ASP A 422 13.57 3.29 16.63
C ASP A 422 13.38 2.13 17.64
N LEU A 423 13.22 2.45 18.93
CA LEU A 423 13.06 1.51 20.05
C LEU A 423 11.68 1.66 20.68
N GLY A 424 10.66 1.10 20.02
CA GLY A 424 9.28 1.11 20.52
C GLY A 424 8.70 2.52 20.60
N PHE A 425 8.58 3.06 21.82
CA PHE A 425 7.98 4.38 22.07
C PHE A 425 9.00 5.53 22.04
N PHE A 426 10.30 5.28 21.79
CA PHE A 426 11.30 6.35 21.62
C PHE A 426 12.29 6.00 20.51
N SER A 427 13.04 7.00 20.05
CA SER A 427 14.08 6.87 19.02
C SER A 427 15.41 7.37 19.59
N LEU A 428 16.50 6.63 19.34
CA LEU A 428 17.86 7.05 19.67
C LEU A 428 18.57 7.50 18.41
N GLY A 429 19.05 8.73 18.35
CA GLY A 429 19.92 9.22 17.28
C GLY A 429 21.38 9.19 17.68
N ALA A 430 22.26 8.79 16.76
CA ALA A 430 23.71 8.91 16.90
C ALA A 430 24.32 9.43 15.61
N GLY A 431 25.20 10.41 15.71
CA GLY A 431 25.74 11.09 14.55
C GLY A 431 26.88 12.06 14.85
N VAL A 432 27.10 12.96 13.91
CA VAL A 432 28.10 14.02 14.00
C VAL A 432 27.46 15.35 13.65
N GLU A 433 27.96 16.42 14.26
CA GLU A 433 27.63 17.79 13.88
C GLU A 433 28.89 18.59 13.59
N ALA A 434 28.77 19.55 12.66
CA ALA A 434 29.79 20.53 12.36
C ALA A 434 29.14 21.91 12.17
N GLY A 435 29.84 22.98 12.54
CA GLY A 435 29.27 24.32 12.48
C GLY A 435 30.28 25.43 12.69
N GLY A 436 29.75 26.65 12.68
CA GLY A 436 30.48 27.87 13.00
C GLY A 436 29.78 28.66 14.10
N SER A 437 30.58 29.32 14.92
CA SER A 437 30.11 30.13 16.04
C SER A 437 30.75 31.52 16.00
N TRP A 438 29.92 32.53 16.23
CA TRP A 438 30.31 33.93 16.31
C TRP A 438 30.17 34.40 17.76
N PHE A 439 31.23 34.94 18.33
CA PHE A 439 31.28 35.40 19.71
C PHE A 439 31.40 36.93 19.76
N ASP A 440 30.57 37.54 20.59
CA ASP A 440 30.61 38.95 20.96
C ASP A 440 30.88 39.04 22.47
N GLN A 441 32.03 39.61 22.82
CA GLN A 441 32.59 39.59 24.18
C GLN A 441 32.76 41.00 24.69
N ALA A 442 32.06 41.32 25.78
CA ALA A 442 32.17 42.59 26.49
C ALA A 442 33.01 42.45 27.76
N PHE A 443 34.01 43.32 27.90
CA PHE A 443 34.97 43.29 29.01
C PHE A 443 34.72 44.45 29.97
N HIS A 444 34.42 44.13 31.23
CA HIS A 444 34.11 45.14 32.25
C HIS A 444 35.35 45.46 33.10
N GLU A 445 36.38 46.04 32.49
CA GLU A 445 37.58 46.56 33.16
C GLU A 445 38.14 47.80 32.43
N ARG A 446 38.94 48.63 33.10
CA ARG A 446 39.52 49.84 32.49
C ARG A 446 40.54 49.43 31.40
N GLN A 447 40.29 49.86 30.17
CA GLN A 447 41.18 49.80 28.99
C GLN A 447 41.18 48.52 28.14
N THR A 448 40.30 47.53 28.39
CA THR A 448 40.16 46.37 27.49
C THR A 448 39.01 46.60 26.49
N PRO A 449 39.27 46.62 25.17
CA PRO A 449 38.20 46.77 24.18
C PRO A 449 37.38 45.49 24.01
N ASP A 450 36.10 45.64 23.66
CA ASP A 450 35.24 44.53 23.26
C ASP A 450 35.84 43.74 22.11
N ARG A 451 35.66 42.42 22.13
CA ARG A 451 36.23 41.51 21.14
C ARG A 451 35.15 40.74 20.42
N ARG A 452 35.30 40.67 19.10
CA ARG A 452 34.56 39.73 18.26
C ARG A 452 35.48 38.63 17.78
N SER A 453 35.03 37.40 17.86
CA SER A 453 35.77 36.24 17.35
C SER A 453 34.82 35.26 16.67
N TYR A 454 35.39 34.40 15.84
CA TYR A 454 34.67 33.33 15.18
C TYR A 454 35.40 32.02 15.44
N GLY A 455 34.65 30.91 15.43
CA GLY A 455 35.18 29.57 15.63
C GLY A 455 34.46 28.58 14.73
N LEU A 456 35.16 27.49 14.41
CA LEU A 456 34.51 26.29 13.88
C LEU A 456 34.31 25.29 15.01
N GLN A 457 33.32 24.43 14.89
CA GLN A 457 33.07 23.36 15.86
C GLN A 457 32.71 22.07 15.15
N VAL A 458 33.15 20.94 15.69
CA VAL A 458 32.78 19.60 15.23
C VAL A 458 32.70 18.64 16.41
N GLY A 459 31.79 17.67 16.36
CA GLY A 459 31.68 16.70 17.44
C GLY A 459 30.63 15.61 17.21
N PRO A 460 30.70 14.50 17.96
CA PRO A 460 29.60 13.55 18.01
C PRO A 460 28.36 14.18 18.64
N LEU A 461 27.20 13.76 18.14
CA LEU A 461 25.86 14.14 18.56
C LEU A 461 25.06 12.87 18.89
N ALA A 462 24.35 12.90 20.02
CA ALA A 462 23.37 11.89 20.39
C ALA A 462 22.03 12.55 20.68
N THR A 463 20.93 11.89 20.32
CA THR A 463 19.57 12.39 20.53
C THR A 463 18.66 11.29 21.07
N ILE A 464 17.67 11.69 21.85
CA ILE A 464 16.56 10.84 22.29
C ILE A 464 15.28 11.58 21.95
N GLU A 465 14.39 10.95 21.19
CA GLU A 465 13.11 11.51 20.78
C GLU A 465 11.97 10.60 21.20
N ALA A 466 10.95 11.16 21.85
CA ALA A 466 9.74 10.45 22.24
C ALA A 466 8.51 11.17 21.68
N PRO A 467 7.60 10.49 20.95
CA PRO A 467 6.38 11.09 20.44
C PRO A 467 5.47 11.52 21.60
N LEU A 468 4.80 12.65 21.42
CA LEU A 468 3.76 13.19 22.29
C LEU A 468 2.41 13.12 21.56
N ALA A 469 1.38 13.77 22.11
CA ALA A 469 0.09 13.86 21.42
C ALA A 469 0.18 14.67 20.11
N GLY A 470 -0.45 14.17 19.06
CA GLY A 470 -0.50 14.85 17.76
C GLY A 470 0.84 14.78 17.01
N PRO A 471 1.26 15.85 16.32
CA PRO A 471 2.53 15.88 15.57
C PRO A 471 3.74 16.20 16.45
N LEU A 472 3.55 16.37 17.77
CA LEU A 472 4.58 16.85 18.69
C LEU A 472 5.46 15.69 19.19
N HIS A 473 6.73 15.99 19.46
CA HIS A 473 7.64 15.06 20.13
C HIS A 473 8.51 15.79 21.15
N LEU A 474 8.84 15.11 22.24
CA LEU A 474 9.88 15.51 23.17
C LEU A 474 11.24 15.13 22.57
N ARG A 475 12.22 16.01 22.72
CA ARG A 475 13.59 15.78 22.29
C ARG A 475 14.58 16.12 23.39
N ILE A 476 15.57 15.25 23.57
CA ILE A 476 16.75 15.48 24.38
C ILE A 476 17.97 15.28 23.48
N ASP A 477 18.96 16.16 23.56
CA ASP A 477 20.19 16.02 22.80
C ASP A 477 21.44 16.29 23.64
N GLY A 478 22.53 15.66 23.23
CA GLY A 478 23.85 15.78 23.84
C GLY A 478 24.93 15.76 22.78
N ALA A 479 25.89 16.67 22.87
CA ALA A 479 27.04 16.71 21.97
C ALA A 479 28.34 16.96 22.73
N LEU A 480 29.45 16.43 22.18
CA LEU A 480 30.80 16.70 22.66
C LEU A 480 31.56 17.46 21.57
N LEU A 481 31.66 18.78 21.72
CA LEU A 481 32.13 19.68 20.68
C LEU A 481 33.60 20.02 20.87
N THR A 482 34.39 19.81 19.83
CA THR A 482 35.74 20.38 19.68
C THR A 482 35.62 21.68 18.90
N TYR A 483 36.01 22.80 19.51
CA TYR A 483 36.06 24.09 18.84
C TYR A 483 37.44 24.31 18.20
N PHE A 484 37.51 25.14 17.17
CA PHE A 484 38.74 25.63 16.55
C PHE A 484 38.68 27.15 16.56
N LEU A 485 39.37 27.76 17.53
CA LEU A 485 39.34 29.19 17.78
C LEU A 485 40.67 29.84 17.35
N PRO A 486 40.66 30.99 16.66
CA PRO A 486 41.86 31.71 16.29
C PRO A 486 42.50 32.38 17.53
N GLY A 487 43.70 31.93 17.90
CA GLY A 487 44.52 32.50 18.98
C GLY A 487 45.71 33.32 18.48
N GLN A 488 46.48 33.91 19.40
CA GLN A 488 47.71 34.64 19.07
C GLN A 488 48.82 33.66 18.66
N GLY A 489 48.90 33.36 17.35
CA GLY A 489 49.95 32.54 16.75
C GLY A 489 49.68 31.03 16.68
N ARG A 490 48.59 30.53 17.28
CA ARG A 490 48.12 29.13 17.12
C ARG A 490 46.60 29.03 17.24
N THR A 491 46.02 28.02 16.59
CA THR A 491 44.61 27.65 16.79
C THR A 491 44.45 26.93 18.14
N GLU A 492 43.49 27.37 18.93
CA GLU A 492 43.10 26.72 20.18
C GLU A 492 41.97 25.73 19.92
N THR A 493 42.07 24.54 20.53
CA THR A 493 41.13 23.44 20.28
C THR A 493 40.45 22.92 21.55
N PRO A 494 39.68 23.76 22.27
CA PRO A 494 39.01 23.33 23.50
C PRO A 494 37.87 22.36 23.19
N VAL A 495 37.68 21.39 24.08
CA VAL A 495 36.56 20.45 24.05
C VAL A 495 35.56 20.84 25.12
N THR A 496 34.28 20.89 24.77
CA THR A 496 33.19 21.18 25.70
C THR A 496 31.98 20.32 25.38
N PHE A 497 31.03 20.21 26.31
CA PHE A 497 29.79 19.49 26.07
C PHE A 497 28.63 20.46 25.83
N ARG A 498 27.61 19.97 25.13
CA ARG A 498 26.30 20.60 25.01
C ARG A 498 25.25 19.60 25.45
N ALA A 499 24.30 20.02 26.28
CA ALA A 499 23.14 19.23 26.64
C ALA A 499 21.88 20.08 26.54
N GLY A 500 20.83 19.55 25.94
CA GLY A 500 19.59 20.28 25.70
C GLY A 500 18.35 19.40 25.78
N ALA A 501 17.22 20.04 26.02
CA ALA A 501 15.90 19.44 25.92
C ALA A 501 14.96 20.41 25.21
N GLY A 502 13.98 19.88 24.49
CA GLY A 502 13.12 20.67 23.62
C GLY A 502 11.89 19.93 23.14
N LEU A 503 11.12 20.64 22.34
CA LEU A 503 9.93 20.11 21.66
C LEU A 503 10.13 20.27 20.16
N GLY A 504 9.72 19.25 19.41
CA GLY A 504 9.66 19.32 17.96
C GLY A 504 8.28 18.94 17.43
N MET A 505 8.06 19.25 16.17
CA MET A 505 6.82 18.97 15.44
C MET A 505 7.15 18.41 14.06
N PHE A 506 6.51 17.30 13.69
CA PHE A 506 6.64 16.67 12.37
C PHE A 506 5.67 17.29 11.34
N PHE A 507 6.07 17.26 10.07
CA PHE A 507 5.33 17.79 8.91
C PHE A 507 5.40 16.86 7.68
#